data_AF-A0A1A8JPN9-F1
#
_entry.id   AF-A0A1A8JPN9-F1
#
_cell.length_a   1.000
_cell.length_b   1.000
_cell.length_c   1.000
_cell.angle_alpha   90.00
_cell.angle_beta   90.00
_cell.angle_gamma   90.00
#
_symmetry.space_group_name_H-M   'P 1'
#
loop_
_entity.id
_entity.type
_entity.pdbx_description
1 polymer ?
#
loop_
_entity_poly.entity_id
_entity_poly.type
_entity_poly.pdbx_seq_one_letter_code
_entity_poly.pdbx_strand_id
1 'polypeptide(L)'
;AAPPMLTPRSNFGLEVIEDKLIVVGGFNGVSTTFNAEFYSTTTNRWTKICSMNVFRSALNCCVISGLTNMETYAYPREPLSLEEEEEEETV
;
A
#
# COMPACT_ATOMS: atom_id res chain seq x y z
N ALA A 1 10.68 -10.08 15.60
CA ALA A 1 9.27 -10.19 15.18
C ALA A 1 8.92 -8.93 14.40
N ALA A 2 8.10 -9.01 13.35
CA ALA A 2 7.71 -7.84 12.57
C ALA A 2 6.83 -6.90 13.41
N PRO A 3 6.95 -5.56 13.24
CA PRO A 3 6.07 -4.60 13.91
C PRO A 3 4.61 -4.74 13.42
N PRO A 4 3.63 -4.30 14.23
CA PRO A 4 2.24 -4.25 13.79
C PRO A 4 2.05 -3.25 12.64
N MET A 5 1.05 -3.51 11.79
CA MET A 5 0.57 -2.57 10.76
C MET A 5 0.15 -1.22 11.37
N LEU A 6 0.24 -0.13 10.61
CA LEU A 6 -0.18 1.21 11.07
C LEU A 6 -1.70 1.29 11.23
N THR A 7 -2.45 0.59 10.35
CA THR A 7 -3.90 0.48 10.47
C THR A 7 -4.26 -0.97 10.80
N PRO A 8 -4.88 -1.25 11.97
CA PRO A 8 -5.40 -2.58 12.24
C PRO A 8 -6.44 -2.94 11.18
N ARG A 9 -6.41 -4.16 10.66
CA ARG A 9 -7.28 -4.58 9.56
C ARG A 9 -7.51 -6.09 9.50
N SER A 10 -8.70 -6.49 9.07
CA SER A 10 -9.03 -7.84 8.58
C SER A 10 -9.56 -7.77 7.14
N ASN A 11 -9.66 -8.90 6.45
CA ASN A 11 -10.22 -8.99 5.09
C ASN A 11 -9.58 -8.02 4.07
N PHE A 12 -8.28 -7.75 4.21
CA PHE A 12 -7.50 -6.90 3.34
C PHE A 12 -6.89 -7.71 2.18
N GLY A 13 -6.51 -7.02 1.10
CA GLY A 13 -5.69 -7.60 0.03
C GLY A 13 -4.20 -7.44 0.34
N LEU A 14 -3.38 -8.39 -0.07
CA LEU A 14 -1.94 -8.40 0.13
C LEU A 14 -1.23 -8.90 -1.11
N GLU A 15 -0.09 -8.30 -1.44
CA GLU A 15 0.78 -8.75 -2.53
C GLU A 15 2.24 -8.34 -2.28
N VAL A 16 3.20 -9.06 -2.86
CA VAL A 16 4.63 -8.72 -2.77
C VAL A 16 5.08 -8.06 -4.07
N ILE A 17 5.57 -6.82 -3.98
CA ILE A 17 6.08 -6.05 -5.12
C ILE A 17 7.42 -5.46 -4.71
N GLU A 18 8.48 -5.69 -5.49
CA GLU A 18 9.82 -5.16 -5.23
C GLU A 18 10.30 -5.40 -3.78
N ASP A 19 10.17 -6.64 -3.31
CA ASP A 19 10.53 -7.08 -1.95
C ASP A 19 9.81 -6.33 -0.80
N LYS A 20 8.73 -5.61 -1.11
CA LYS A 20 7.85 -4.95 -0.14
C LYS A 20 6.53 -5.69 -0.08
N LEU A 21 6.06 -5.91 1.14
CA LEU A 21 4.76 -6.53 1.39
C LEU A 21 3.70 -5.43 1.43
N ILE A 22 2.92 -5.30 0.36
CA ILE A 22 1.91 -4.27 0.21
C ILE A 22 0.58 -4.80 0.71
N VAL A 23 -0.10 -4.04 1.56
CA VAL A 23 -1.45 -4.34 2.04
C VAL A 23 -2.40 -3.19 1.70
N VAL A 24 -3.59 -3.55 1.25
CA VAL A 24 -4.59 -2.59 0.75
C VAL A 24 -5.97 -2.90 1.32
N GLY A 25 -6.65 -1.85 1.76
CA GLY A 25 -8.03 -1.94 2.24
C GLY A 25 -8.24 -2.83 3.45
N GLY A 26 -9.42 -3.43 3.55
CA GLY A 26 -9.85 -4.28 4.66
C GLY A 26 -10.86 -3.60 5.57
N PHE A 27 -11.02 -4.14 6.78
CA PHE A 27 -11.92 -3.66 7.82
C PHE A 27 -11.15 -3.40 9.11
N ASN A 28 -11.20 -2.17 9.63
CA ASN A 28 -10.35 -1.72 10.73
C ASN A 28 -10.95 -1.91 12.14
N GLY A 29 -12.04 -2.68 12.24
CA GLY A 29 -12.81 -2.86 13.47
C GLY A 29 -14.00 -1.92 13.60
N VAL A 30 -14.00 -0.79 12.88
CA VAL A 30 -15.10 0.19 12.88
C VAL A 30 -15.74 0.30 11.50
N SER A 31 -14.92 0.45 10.46
CA SER A 31 -15.37 0.60 9.08
C SER A 31 -14.42 -0.10 8.12
N THR A 32 -14.91 -0.27 6.89
CA THR A 32 -14.04 -0.57 5.76
C THR A 32 -12.99 0.52 5.65
N THR A 33 -11.76 0.19 5.28
CA THR A 33 -10.70 1.17 5.00
C THR A 33 -10.32 1.14 3.52
N PHE A 34 -9.85 2.27 3.02
CA PHE A 34 -9.23 2.40 1.70
C PHE A 34 -7.70 2.55 1.82
N ASN A 35 -7.17 2.62 3.05
CA ASN A 35 -5.75 2.86 3.30
C ASN A 35 -4.89 1.74 2.75
N ALA A 36 -3.75 2.13 2.21
CA ALA A 36 -2.71 1.23 1.74
C ALA A 36 -1.39 1.52 2.47
N GLU A 37 -0.65 0.47 2.79
CA GLU A 37 0.67 0.56 3.42
C GLU A 37 1.55 -0.59 2.92
N PHE A 38 2.88 -0.42 2.98
CA PHE A 38 3.80 -1.51 2.74
C PHE A 38 4.72 -1.75 3.93
N TYR A 39 5.17 -2.98 4.07
CA TYR A 39 6.24 -3.36 4.98
C TYR A 39 7.54 -3.58 4.21
N SER A 40 8.62 -2.95 4.66
CA SER A 40 9.98 -3.16 4.16
C SER A 40 10.78 -3.98 5.17
N THR A 41 11.34 -5.10 4.73
CA THR A 41 12.23 -5.95 5.54
C THR A 41 13.56 -5.26 5.84
N THR A 42 14.02 -4.38 4.95
CA THR A 42 15.26 -3.61 5.10
C THR A 42 15.17 -2.60 6.25
N THR A 43 14.06 -1.86 6.33
CA THR A 43 13.86 -0.84 7.38
C THR A 43 13.13 -1.40 8.59
N ASN A 44 12.55 -2.60 8.48
CA ASN A 44 11.69 -3.23 9.48
C ASN A 44 10.56 -2.29 9.94
N ARG A 45 9.91 -1.61 8.98
CA ARG A 45 8.85 -0.61 9.24
C ARG A 45 7.71 -0.72 8.23
N TRP A 46 6.54 -0.30 8.68
CA TRP A 46 5.37 -0.05 7.84
C TRP A 46 5.33 1.41 7.41
N THR A 47 5.06 1.66 6.13
CA THR A 47 4.99 3.00 5.53
C THR A 47 3.68 3.15 4.79
N LYS A 48 2.99 4.28 4.98
CA LYS A 48 1.78 4.62 4.22
C LYS A 48 2.11 4.86 2.75
N ILE A 49 1.22 4.43 1.86
CA ILE A 49 1.28 4.75 0.44
C ILE A 49 -0.04 5.35 -0.03
N CYS A 50 -0.06 5.73 -1.32
CA CYS A 50 -1.27 6.19 -1.99
C CYS A 50 -2.42 5.19 -1.74
N SER A 51 -3.48 5.70 -1.12
CA SER A 51 -4.63 4.91 -0.72
C SER A 51 -5.56 4.64 -1.91
N MET A 52 -6.45 3.65 -1.79
CA MET A 52 -7.43 3.36 -2.83
C MET A 52 -8.47 4.50 -2.93
N ASN A 53 -9.06 4.69 -4.10
CA ASN A 53 -10.18 5.62 -4.28
C ASN A 53 -11.53 5.07 -3.76
N VAL A 54 -11.54 3.83 -3.25
CA VAL A 54 -12.73 3.13 -2.79
C VAL A 54 -12.47 2.43 -1.47
N PHE A 55 -13.44 2.53 -0.56
CA PHE A 55 -13.48 1.73 0.66
C PHE A 55 -13.81 0.29 0.29
N ARG A 56 -12.86 -0.64 0.47
CA ARG A 56 -13.05 -2.03 0.06
C ARG A 56 -12.51 -3.01 1.10
N SER A 57 -13.31 -4.01 1.44
CA SER A 57 -12.92 -5.20 2.22
C SER A 57 -13.30 -6.46 1.44
N ALA A 58 -12.83 -7.62 1.91
CA ALA A 58 -13.03 -8.91 1.25
C ALA A 58 -12.54 -8.90 -0.21
N LEU A 59 -11.35 -8.31 -0.42
CA LEU A 59 -10.67 -8.23 -1.70
C LEU A 59 -9.46 -9.17 -1.73
N ASN A 60 -8.96 -9.43 -2.94
CA ASN A 60 -7.67 -10.07 -3.16
C ASN A 60 -6.85 -9.22 -4.16
N CYS A 61 -5.54 -9.39 -4.13
CA CYS A 61 -4.59 -8.73 -5.01
C CYS A 61 -3.91 -9.74 -5.93
N CYS A 62 -3.41 -9.26 -7.06
CA CYS A 62 -2.50 -10.00 -7.91
C CYS A 62 -1.59 -9.01 -8.64
N VAL A 63 -0.35 -9.41 -8.87
CA VAL A 63 0.57 -8.69 -9.76
C VAL A 63 0.51 -9.31 -11.14
N ILE A 64 0.27 -8.47 -12.14
CA ILE A 64 0.35 -8.87 -13.55
C ILE A 64 1.53 -8.14 -14.18
N SER A 65 2.44 -8.88 -14.79
CA SER A 65 3.62 -8.37 -15.49
C SER A 65 3.54 -8.66 -16.99
N GLY A 66 4.29 -7.90 -17.79
CA GLY A 66 4.41 -8.15 -19.24
C GLY A 66 3.20 -7.74 -20.09
N LEU A 67 2.26 -6.96 -19.55
CA LEU A 67 1.16 -6.41 -20.35
C LEU A 67 1.63 -5.16 -21.11
N THR A 68 1.68 -5.24 -22.44
CA THR A 68 2.06 -4.12 -23.33
C THR A 68 1.09 -2.93 -23.23
N ASN A 69 -0.16 -3.17 -22.84
CA ASN A 69 -1.22 -2.17 -22.73
C ASN A 69 -1.62 -1.90 -21.26
N MET A 70 -0.66 -1.95 -20.33
CA MET A 70 -0.91 -1.74 -18.89
C MET A 70 -1.66 -0.43 -18.60
N GLU A 71 -1.39 0.64 -19.34
CA GLU A 71 -2.08 1.93 -19.20
C GLU A 71 -3.59 1.85 -19.42
N THR A 72 -4.08 0.88 -20.21
CA THR A 72 -5.53 0.68 -20.42
C THR A 72 -6.23 0.10 -19.19
N TYR A 73 -5.49 -0.65 -18.36
CA TYR A 73 -6.02 -1.31 -17.17
C TYR A 73 -5.67 -0.57 -15.87
N ALA A 74 -4.66 0.31 -15.92
CA ALA A 74 -4.29 1.13 -14.79
C ALA A 74 -5.35 2.21 -14.56
N TYR A 75 -5.74 2.38 -13.29
CA TYR A 75 -6.53 3.54 -12.91
C TYR A 75 -5.69 4.81 -13.15
N PRO A 76 -6.26 5.88 -13.75
CA PRO A 76 -5.55 7.14 -13.96
C PRO A 76 -4.97 7.64 -12.64
N ARG A 77 -3.65 7.63 -12.53
CA ARG A 77 -2.95 8.13 -11.33
C ARG A 77 -2.61 9.59 -11.60
N GLU A 78 -3.06 10.50 -10.75
CA GLU A 78 -2.42 11.82 -10.70
C GLU A 78 -0.95 11.61 -10.31
N PRO A 79 0.00 12.32 -10.93
CA PRO A 79 1.39 12.28 -10.51
C PRO A 79 1.43 12.62 -9.02
N LEU A 80 1.98 11.72 -8.20
CA LEU A 80 2.26 12.03 -6.80
C LEU A 80 3.20 13.24 -6.81
N SER A 81 2.80 14.34 -6.17
CA SER A 81 3.72 15.40 -5.83
C SER A 81 4.82 14.77 -4.99
N LEU A 82 6.05 14.76 -5.52
CA LEU A 82 7.23 14.40 -4.76
C LEU A 82 7.43 15.48 -3.70
N GLU A 83 6.79 15.33 -2.55
CA GLU A 83 7.20 16.06 -1.36
C GLU A 83 8.51 15.41 -0.92
N GLU A 84 9.56 16.21 -0.98
CA GLU A 84 10.97 15.87 -0.77
C GLU A 84 11.15 15.16 0.58
N GLU A 85 11.87 14.03 0.58
CA GLU A 85 12.47 13.47 1.78
C GLU A 85 13.58 14.43 2.25
N GLU A 86 13.21 15.55 2.87
CA GLU A 86 14.13 16.36 3.67
C GLU A 86 13.78 16.22 5.16
N GLU A 87 14.84 16.12 5.97
CA GLU A 87 14.90 16.04 7.45
C GLU A 87 14.82 14.66 8.12
N GLU A 88 15.92 13.90 8.01
CA GLU A 88 16.53 13.29 9.20
C GLU A 88 18.08 13.21 9.04
N GLU A 89 18.73 14.36 8.80
CA GLU A 89 20.17 14.53 9.04
C GLU A 89 20.40 15.88 9.76
N THR A 90 20.40 15.84 11.10
CA THR A 90 20.95 16.81 12.08
C THR A 90 20.32 16.41 13.44
N VAL A 91 21.02 16.03 14.51
CA VAL A 91 22.40 16.21 15.01
C VAL A 91 22.80 14.94 15.76
#